data_AF-A0A519KLF3-F1
#
_entry.id   AF-A0A519KLF3-F1
#
_cell.length_a   1.000
_cell.length_b   1.000
_cell.length_c   1.000
_cell.angle_alpha   90.00
_cell.angle_beta   90.00
_cell.angle_gamma   90.00
#
_symmetry.space_group_name_H-M   'P 1'
#
loop_
_entity.id
_entity.type
_entity.pdbx_description
1 polymer ?
#
loop_
_entity_poly.entity_id
_entity_poly.type
_entity_poly.pdbx_seq_one_letter_code
_entity_poly.pdbx_strand_id
1 'polypeptide(L)' 'MAGRFPILYLAEAGADDAVMSSGVLAYLVDAMPQASFTIVGSPASAPLFADTPSLDKLIVLEK' A
#
# COMPACT_ATOMS: atom_id res chain seq x y z
N MET A 1 -10.22 23.46 -1.70
CA MET A 1 -9.82 22.14 -2.21
C MET A 1 -8.83 21.57 -1.21
N ALA A 2 -9.22 20.58 -0.41
CA ALA A 2 -8.24 19.84 0.39
C ALA A 2 -7.25 19.20 -0.60
N GLY A 3 -5.97 19.53 -0.49
CA GLY A 3 -4.95 18.97 -1.37
C GLY A 3 -5.01 17.45 -1.27
N ARG A 4 -5.15 16.77 -2.41
CA ARG A 4 -5.02 15.30 -2.48
C ARG A 4 -3.66 14.95 -1.88
N PHE A 5 -3.63 14.04 -0.92
CA PHE A 5 -2.40 13.61 -0.26
C PHE A 5 -2.02 12.22 -0.79
N PRO A 6 -1.34 12.13 -1.95
CA PRO A 6 -0.95 10.85 -2.51
C PRO A 6 0.20 10.24 -1.71
N ILE A 7 0.07 8.96 -1.37
CA ILE A 7 1.09 8.17 -0.66
C ILE A 7 1.51 7.02 -1.58
N LEU A 8 2.82 6.93 -1.83
CA LEU A 8 3.43 5.78 -2.49
C LEU A 8 4.01 4.86 -1.41
N TYR A 9 3.49 3.63 -1.34
CA TYR A 9 3.96 2.60 -0.42
C TYR A 9 4.68 1.51 -1.21
N LEU A 10 5.97 1.33 -0.92
CA LEU A 10 6.78 0.27 -1.51
C LEU A 10 6.79 -0.91 -0.55
N ALA A 11 6.09 -1.97 -0.92
CA ALA A 11 6.06 -3.20 -0.15
C ALA A 11 7.32 -4.03 -0.41
N GLU A 12 7.73 -4.78 0.61
CA GLU A 12 8.82 -5.74 0.49
C GLU A 12 8.49 -6.82 -0.55
N ALA A 13 9.54 -7.39 -1.16
CA ALA A 13 9.37 -8.40 -2.19
C ALA A 13 8.89 -9.74 -1.62
N GLY A 14 9.26 -10.06 -0.38
CA GLY A 14 8.78 -11.24 0.34
C GLY A 14 7.40 -11.00 0.96
N ALA A 15 6.52 -12.00 0.89
CA ALA A 15 5.20 -11.91 1.51
C ALA A 15 5.30 -11.74 3.04
N ASP A 16 6.23 -12.44 3.70
CA ASP A 16 6.38 -12.40 5.16
C ASP A 16 6.80 -11.00 5.65
N ASP A 17 7.80 -10.41 5.00
CA ASP A 17 8.28 -9.06 5.31
C ASP A 17 7.21 -7.98 4.98
N ALA A 18 6.43 -8.22 3.91
CA ALA A 18 5.31 -7.38 3.54
C ALA A 18 4.19 -7.42 4.60
N VAL A 19 3.90 -8.59 5.19
CA VAL A 19 2.96 -8.70 6.30
C VAL A 19 3.46 -7.91 7.52
N MET A 20 4.76 -7.98 7.84
CA MET A 20 5.32 -7.21 8.97
C MET A 20 5.20 -5.69 8.78
N SER A 21 5.39 -5.21 7.55
CA SER A 21 5.29 -3.79 7.22
C SER A 21 3.85 -3.29 7.00
N SER A 22 2.88 -4.19 6.80
CA SER A 22 1.47 -3.84 6.55
C SER A 22 0.79 -3.11 7.72
N GLY A 23 1.24 -3.32 8.96
CA GLY A 23 0.69 -2.62 10.13
C GLY A 23 0.88 -1.10 10.07
N VAL A 24 1.96 -0.63 9.45
CA VAL A 24 2.18 0.81 9.23
C VAL A 24 1.19 1.35 8.19
N LEU A 25 0.91 0.59 7.14
CA LEU A 25 -0.07 0.97 6.13
C LEU A 25 -1.48 1.07 6.74
N ALA A 26 -1.88 0.11 7.56
CA ALA A 26 -3.15 0.14 8.27
C ALA A 26 -3.30 1.39 9.15
N TYR A 27 -2.25 1.73 9.92
CA TYR A 27 -2.24 2.95 10.73
C TYR A 27 -2.37 4.22 9.87
N LEU A 28 -1.72 4.29 8.71
CA LEU A 28 -1.80 5.44 7.82
C LEU A 28 -3.20 5.61 7.20
N VAL A 29 -3.86 4.50 6.86
CA VAL A 29 -5.25 4.49 6.38
C VAL A 29 -6.20 5.05 7.45
N ASP A 30 -6.04 4.62 8.70
CA ASP A 30 -6.88 5.08 9.81
C ASP A 30 -6.59 6.55 10.17
N ALA A 31 -5.31 6.95 10.19
CA ALA A 31 -4.90 8.30 10.56
C ALA A 31 -5.21 9.35 9.48
N MET A 32 -5.27 8.94 8.21
CA MET A 32 -5.48 9.84 7.07
C MET A 32 -6.49 9.25 6.07
N PRO A 33 -7.81 9.26 6.39
CA PRO A 33 -8.84 8.71 5.51
C PRO A 33 -8.92 9.39 4.13
N GLN A 34 -8.46 10.64 4.02
CA GLN A 34 -8.41 11.41 2.78
C GLN A 34 -7.17 11.12 1.90
N ALA A 35 -6.20 10.35 2.40
CA ALA A 35 -5.02 9.99 1.62
C ALA A 35 -5.40 9.00 0.51
N SER A 36 -4.67 9.06 -0.60
CA SER A 36 -4.84 8.11 -1.70
C SER A 36 -3.57 7.28 -1.83
N PHE A 37 -3.71 5.96 -1.85
CA PHE A 37 -2.57 5.04 -1.77
C PHE A 37 -2.24 4.47 -3.14
N THR A 38 -0.96 4.47 -3.49
CA THR A 38 -0.40 3.66 -4.56
C THR A 38 0.57 2.68 -3.96
N ILE A 39 0.38 1.39 -4.20
CA ILE A 39 1.19 0.33 -3.61
C ILE A 39 2.00 -0.33 -4.71
N VAL A 40 3.30 -0.51 -4.49
CA VAL A 40 4.17 -1.28 -5.37
C VAL A 40 4.63 -2.50 -4.61
N GLY A 41 4.41 -3.69 -5.16
CA GLY A 41 4.81 -4.95 -4.53
C GLY A 41 5.26 -5.98 -5.57
N SER A 42 5.81 -7.10 -5.10
CA SER A 42 6.13 -8.25 -5.95
C SER A 42 4.85 -9.05 -6.25
N PRO A 43 4.87 -10.02 -7.18
CA PRO A 43 3.74 -10.94 -7.38
C PRO A 43 3.31 -11.68 -6.11
N ALA A 44 4.23 -11.90 -5.17
CA ALA A 44 3.95 -12.58 -3.91
C ALA A 44 3.35 -11.65 -2.85
N SER A 45 3.76 -10.38 -2.80
CA SER A 45 3.29 -9.43 -1.79
C SER A 45 2.10 -8.59 -2.24
N ALA A 46 1.97 -8.29 -3.55
CA ALA A 46 0.91 -7.45 -4.08
C ALA A 46 -0.52 -7.91 -3.73
N PRO A 47 -0.86 -9.22 -3.77
CA PRO A 47 -2.20 -9.68 -3.40
C PRO A 47 -2.60 -9.33 -1.96
N LEU A 48 -1.63 -9.19 -1.04
CA LEU A 48 -1.89 -8.85 0.36
C LEU A 48 -2.46 -7.44 0.53
N PHE A 49 -2.23 -6.57 -0.45
CA PHE A 49 -2.58 -5.15 -0.38
C PHE A 49 -3.74 -4.76 -1.31
N ALA A 50 -4.32 -5.71 -2.04
CA ALA A 50 -5.38 -5.44 -3.02
C ALA A 50 -6.64 -4.82 -2.40
N ASP A 51 -6.94 -5.17 -1.15
CA ASP A 51 -8.12 -4.69 -0.42
C ASP A 51 -7.84 -3.43 0.44
N THR A 52 -6.73 -2.73 0.18
CA THR A 52 -6.38 -1.53 0.95
C THR A 52 -7.41 -0.40 0.71
N PRO A 53 -7.95 0.23 1.76
CA PRO A 53 -8.84 1.38 1.58
C PRO A 53 -8.16 2.55 0.88
N SER A 54 -8.91 3.26 0.03
CA SER A 54 -8.41 4.40 -0.76
C SER A 54 -7.20 4.06 -1.66
N LEU A 55 -7.10 2.79 -2.10
CA LEU A 55 -6.12 2.34 -3.08
C LEU A 55 -6.47 2.87 -4.48
N ASP A 56 -5.60 3.73 -5.01
CA ASP A 56 -5.67 4.21 -6.40
C ASP A 56 -5.10 3.19 -7.37
N LYS A 57 -3.95 2.61 -7.02
CA LYS A 57 -3.18 1.71 -7.90
C LYS A 57 -2.38 0.70 -7.09
N LEU A 58 -2.43 -0.54 -7.55
CA LEU A 58 -1.51 -1.60 -7.16
C LEU A 58 -0.62 -1.92 -8.37
N ILE A 59 0.68 -1.73 -8.20
CA ILE A 59 1.69 -1.96 -9.24
C ILE A 59 2.47 -3.20 -8.85
N VAL A 60 2.34 -4.25 -9.67
CA VAL A 60 3.14 -5.46 -9.51
C VAL A 60 4.46 -5.25 -10.25
N LEU A 61 5.57 -5.22 -9.50
CA LEU A 61 6.90 -5.19 -10.07
C LEU A 61 7.43 -6.63 -10.16
N GLU A 62 7.53 -7.13 -11.39
CA GLU A 62 8.26 -8.35 -11.70
C GLU A 62 9.75 -8.01 -11.70
N LYS A 63 10.52 -8.68 -10.83
CA LYS A 63 11.98 -8.55 -10.78
C LYS A 63 12.63 -9.46 -11.81
#